data_AF-A0A1I4BBQ2-F1
#
_entry.id   AF-A0A1I4BBQ2-F1
#
_cell.length_a   1.000
_cell.length_b   1.000
_cell.length_c   1.000
_cell.angle_alpha   90.00
_cell.angle_beta   90.00
_cell.angle_gamma   90.00
#
_symmetry.space_group_name_H-M   'P 1'
#
loop_
_entity.id
_entity.type
_entity.pdbx_description
1 polymer ?
#
loop_
_entity_poly.entity_id
_entity_poly.type
_entity_poly.pdbx_seq_one_letter_code
_entity_poly.pdbx_strand_id
1 'polypeptide(L)'
;MRALLALLLVIALPARGEEALGLAPGHTLRLHAAPRAEAPVSRSYTLTLAAGDWLAVTAPAAQVNGAATEPPIEVAGPGGVTARDYGRLVMRAAQAGDYRVAVRDFHALSLSRYPAGHPVVDPGLAPGDVRVDGRPLRATPVVTTEPMDLRYDDAPPPSGWPARVAVAVGDGFTLHLYRRDAMRQMELWPADPVPVVAALLRGTAPIEARTDLPLFPAGNFSVAFAAQAERRHGPCIDWLRHVAFHTQESVWPFDRLAYVALGLSRDGRYLATAMGETRPVPAKGDPTEAREGTSPAYEAALRARIAADPAALEPRLSALDAVLESLVIPCGVP
;
A
#
# COMPACT_ATOMS: atom_id res chain seq x y z
N MET A 1 -13.87 -24.56 -12.80
CA MET A 1 -12.85 -23.60 -13.31
C MET A 1 -13.55 -22.62 -14.23
N ARG A 2 -13.89 -21.41 -13.77
CA ARG A 2 -14.39 -20.33 -14.63
C ARG A 2 -13.28 -19.28 -14.73
N ALA A 3 -12.76 -19.11 -15.94
CA ALA A 3 -11.72 -18.13 -16.25
C ALA A 3 -12.26 -16.71 -16.01
N LEU A 4 -11.51 -15.91 -15.25
CA LEU A 4 -11.74 -14.49 -15.07
C LEU A 4 -11.17 -13.79 -16.30
N LEU A 5 -12.02 -13.37 -17.24
CA LEU A 5 -11.61 -12.52 -18.35
C LEU A 5 -11.71 -11.06 -17.90
N ALA A 6 -10.56 -10.43 -17.67
CA ALA A 6 -10.46 -8.98 -17.68
C ALA A 6 -10.64 -8.52 -19.13
N LEU A 7 -11.77 -7.90 -19.45
CA LEU A 7 -12.02 -7.36 -20.79
C LEU A 7 -11.25 -6.04 -20.94
N LEU A 8 -10.05 -6.10 -21.50
CA LEU A 8 -9.28 -4.93 -21.94
C LEU A 8 -9.91 -4.39 -23.24
N LEU A 9 -10.83 -3.42 -23.14
CA LEU A 9 -11.29 -2.66 -24.30
C LEU A 9 -10.37 -1.45 -24.49
N VAL A 10 -9.50 -1.48 -25.49
CA VAL A 10 -8.73 -0.31 -25.93
C VAL A 10 -9.56 0.44 -26.96
N ILE A 11 -10.27 1.49 -26.53
CA ILE A 11 -11.05 2.35 -27.44
C ILE A 11 -10.26 3.63 -27.71
N ALA A 12 -9.94 3.90 -28.98
CA ALA A 12 -9.49 5.23 -29.41
C ALA A 12 -10.71 6.17 -29.44
N LEU A 13 -10.77 7.13 -28.52
CA LEU A 13 -11.96 7.95 -28.27
C LEU A 13 -11.74 9.43 -28.67
N PRO A 14 -12.79 10.15 -29.10
CA PRO A 14 -12.71 11.59 -29.45
C PRO A 14 -12.35 12.48 -28.24
N ALA A 15 -12.04 13.77 -28.43
CA ALA A 15 -11.47 14.61 -27.36
C ALA A 15 -12.48 15.15 -26.31
N ARG A 16 -13.80 15.23 -26.62
CA ARG A 16 -14.87 15.73 -25.71
C ARG A 16 -16.21 14.98 -25.89
N GLY A 17 -16.95 14.75 -24.81
CA GLY A 17 -18.19 13.95 -24.83
C GLY A 17 -18.64 13.48 -23.44
N GLU A 18 -19.94 13.17 -23.34
CA GLU A 18 -20.57 12.50 -22.20
C GLU A 18 -20.88 11.06 -22.61
N GLU A 19 -20.41 10.09 -21.82
CA GLU A 19 -20.51 8.67 -22.16
C GLU A 19 -21.21 7.90 -21.03
N ALA A 20 -22.23 7.12 -21.39
CA ALA A 20 -22.84 6.18 -20.46
C ALA A 20 -21.97 4.92 -20.40
N LEU A 21 -21.37 4.65 -19.24
CA LEU A 21 -20.51 3.48 -19.05
C LEU A 21 -21.19 2.47 -18.14
N GLY A 22 -21.32 1.23 -18.62
CA GLY A 22 -21.67 0.09 -17.79
C GLY A 22 -20.43 -0.46 -17.09
N LEU A 23 -20.16 -0.04 -15.86
CA LEU A 23 -19.10 -0.65 -15.04
C LEU A 23 -19.71 -1.68 -14.08
N ALA A 24 -19.44 -2.96 -14.35
CA ALA A 24 -19.89 -4.05 -13.49
C ALA A 24 -19.26 -3.95 -12.08
N PRO A 25 -19.97 -4.38 -11.01
CA PRO A 25 -19.39 -4.42 -9.67
C PRO A 25 -18.11 -5.25 -9.62
N GLY A 26 -17.08 -4.77 -8.92
CA GLY A 26 -15.78 -5.42 -8.76
C GLY A 26 -14.84 -5.26 -9.96
N HIS A 27 -15.19 -4.43 -10.93
CA HIS A 27 -14.39 -4.24 -12.15
C HIS A 27 -13.75 -2.85 -12.22
N THR A 28 -12.65 -2.81 -12.95
CA THR A 28 -11.91 -1.59 -13.28
C THR A 28 -11.94 -1.39 -14.79
N LEU A 29 -12.35 -0.21 -15.23
CA LEU A 29 -12.17 0.26 -16.59
C LEU A 29 -10.91 1.12 -16.67
N ARG A 30 -10.03 0.80 -17.62
CA ARG A 30 -8.83 1.58 -17.91
C ARG A 30 -8.92 2.21 -19.28
N LEU A 31 -8.66 3.50 -19.33
CA LEU A 31 -8.64 4.31 -20.53
C LEU A 31 -7.24 4.89 -20.68
N HIS A 32 -6.63 4.64 -21.83
CA HIS A 32 -5.38 5.25 -22.23
C HIS A 32 -5.66 6.05 -23.49
N ALA A 33 -5.35 7.34 -23.48
CA ALA A 33 -5.25 8.07 -24.73
C ALA A 33 -4.18 7.38 -25.59
N ALA A 34 -4.41 7.25 -26.89
CA ALA A 34 -3.48 6.59 -27.79
C ALA A 34 -2.06 7.16 -27.59
N PRO A 35 -0.98 6.35 -27.73
CA PRO A 35 0.41 6.74 -27.44
C PRO A 35 0.97 7.94 -28.23
N ARG A 36 0.15 8.59 -29.07
CA ARG A 36 0.47 9.79 -29.85
C ARG A 36 -0.43 11.00 -29.51
N ALA A 37 -1.29 10.92 -28.50
CA ALA A 37 -2.12 12.05 -28.10
C ALA A 37 -1.27 13.09 -27.35
N GLU A 38 -0.71 14.05 -28.09
CA GLU A 38 0.01 15.20 -27.51
C GLU A 38 -0.89 16.07 -26.62
N ALA A 39 -2.21 16.03 -26.83
CA ALA A 39 -3.17 16.84 -26.06
C ALA A 39 -3.89 15.99 -24.99
N PRO A 40 -4.02 16.49 -23.76
CA PRO A 40 -4.79 15.84 -22.72
C PRO A 40 -6.29 15.86 -23.04
N VAL A 41 -7.03 14.88 -22.53
CA VAL A 41 -8.45 14.65 -22.84
C VAL A 41 -9.32 15.08 -21.66
N SER A 42 -10.53 15.59 -21.94
CA SER A 42 -11.54 15.89 -20.93
C SER A 42 -12.83 15.12 -21.20
N ARG A 43 -13.37 14.42 -20.19
CA ARG A 43 -14.53 13.53 -20.32
C ARG A 43 -15.49 13.64 -19.15
N SER A 44 -16.76 13.34 -19.42
CA SER A 44 -17.77 13.04 -18.40
C SER A 44 -18.31 11.64 -18.61
N TYR A 45 -18.44 10.89 -17.53
CA TYR A 45 -18.99 9.54 -17.51
C TYR A 45 -20.21 9.50 -16.62
N THR A 46 -21.23 8.74 -16.99
CA THR A 46 -22.33 8.40 -16.08
C THR A 46 -22.19 6.94 -15.65
N LEU A 47 -22.20 6.71 -14.34
CA LEU A 47 -22.06 5.40 -13.69
C LEU A 47 -23.22 5.19 -12.73
N THR A 48 -23.97 4.10 -12.90
CA THR A 48 -25.01 3.70 -11.94
C THR A 48 -24.38 2.92 -10.78
N LEU A 49 -24.46 3.47 -9.56
CA LEU A 49 -23.94 2.86 -8.34
C LEU A 49 -25.08 2.40 -7.43
N ALA A 50 -24.87 1.32 -6.68
CA ALA A 50 -25.75 0.95 -5.58
C ALA A 50 -25.35 1.71 -4.30
N ALA A 51 -26.29 1.85 -3.36
CA ALA A 51 -25.97 2.41 -2.05
C ALA A 51 -24.93 1.51 -1.35
N GLY A 52 -23.85 2.12 -0.87
CA GLY A 52 -22.73 1.45 -0.23
C GLY A 52 -21.61 1.04 -1.18
N ASP A 53 -21.80 1.09 -2.51
CA ASP A 53 -20.71 0.90 -3.47
C ASP A 53 -19.63 1.96 -3.27
N TRP A 54 -18.40 1.58 -3.60
CA TRP A 54 -17.24 2.46 -3.64
C TRP A 54 -16.85 2.73 -5.09
N LEU A 55 -16.57 3.99 -5.36
CA LEU A 55 -15.99 4.47 -6.61
C LEU A 55 -14.57 4.95 -6.35
N ALA A 56 -13.65 4.45 -7.15
CA ALA A 56 -12.24 4.83 -7.18
C ALA A 56 -11.90 5.38 -8.57
N VAL A 57 -11.40 6.61 -8.62
CA VAL A 57 -10.99 7.31 -9.83
C VAL A 57 -9.51 7.65 -9.70
N THR A 58 -8.72 7.30 -10.72
CA THR A 58 -7.29 7.66 -10.77
C THR A 58 -6.93 8.13 -12.17
N ALA A 59 -6.46 9.35 -12.25
CA ALA A 59 -5.95 9.99 -13.44
C ALA A 59 -4.54 10.52 -13.12
N PRO A 60 -3.47 9.82 -13.54
CA PRO A 60 -2.10 10.25 -13.27
C PRO A 60 -1.81 11.65 -13.80
N ALA A 61 -0.83 12.33 -13.19
CA ALA A 61 -0.39 13.63 -13.64
C ALA A 61 -0.09 13.64 -15.15
N ALA A 62 -0.62 14.64 -15.83
CA ALA A 62 -0.42 14.88 -17.25
C ALA A 62 0.60 16.02 -17.45
N GLN A 63 1.40 15.94 -18.50
CA GLN A 63 2.22 17.07 -18.93
C GLN A 63 1.31 18.11 -19.60
N VAL A 64 0.99 19.19 -18.89
CA VAL A 64 0.20 20.31 -19.41
C VAL A 64 1.14 21.50 -19.53
N ASN A 65 1.38 21.96 -20.76
CA ASN A 65 2.30 23.08 -21.06
C ASN A 65 3.72 22.90 -20.47
N GLY A 66 4.22 21.66 -20.42
CA GLY A 66 5.55 21.32 -19.89
C GLY A 66 5.61 21.16 -18.37
N ALA A 67 4.50 21.31 -17.65
CA ALA A 67 4.40 21.04 -16.22
C ALA A 67 3.58 19.77 -15.94
N ALA A 68 4.05 18.92 -15.03
CA ALA A 68 3.25 17.81 -14.53
C ALA A 68 2.09 18.37 -13.68
N THR A 69 0.87 18.18 -14.13
CA THR A 69 -0.35 18.67 -13.48
C THR A 69 -1.29 17.53 -13.19
N GLU A 70 -1.78 17.44 -11.97
CA GLU A 70 -2.79 16.44 -11.59
C GLU A 70 -4.17 16.81 -12.19
N PRO A 71 -4.79 15.90 -12.97
CA PRO A 71 -6.11 16.09 -13.57
C PRO A 71 -7.21 16.42 -12.55
N PRO A 72 -8.03 17.48 -12.73
CA PRO A 72 -9.20 17.71 -11.90
C PRO A 72 -10.23 16.58 -12.05
N ILE A 73 -10.75 16.09 -10.93
CA ILE A 73 -11.83 15.10 -10.87
C ILE A 73 -13.01 15.68 -10.09
N GLU A 74 -14.20 15.59 -10.66
CA GLU A 74 -15.45 15.94 -9.99
C GLU A 74 -16.44 14.78 -10.11
N VAL A 75 -17.10 14.44 -9.01
CA VAL A 75 -18.22 13.49 -8.99
C VAL A 75 -19.46 14.18 -8.46
N ALA A 76 -20.57 14.06 -9.17
CA ALA A 76 -21.89 14.52 -8.75
C ALA A 76 -22.88 13.34 -8.78
N GLY A 77 -23.79 13.25 -7.82
CA GLY A 77 -24.73 12.12 -7.74
C GLY A 77 -26.07 12.45 -7.07
N PRO A 78 -26.90 11.41 -6.82
CA PRO A 78 -28.21 11.56 -6.21
C PRO A 78 -28.13 12.22 -4.83
N GLY A 79 -29.19 12.93 -4.44
CA GLY A 79 -29.24 13.63 -3.15
C GLY A 79 -28.30 14.82 -3.02
N GLY A 80 -27.78 15.36 -4.14
CA GLY A 80 -26.88 16.52 -4.15
C GLY A 80 -25.44 16.20 -3.73
N VAL A 81 -25.05 14.91 -3.74
CA VAL A 81 -23.68 14.50 -3.45
C VAL A 81 -22.73 15.14 -4.45
N THR A 82 -21.71 15.83 -3.95
CA THR A 82 -20.59 16.33 -4.74
C THR A 82 -19.28 15.98 -4.07
N ALA A 83 -18.30 15.51 -4.84
CA ALA A 83 -16.94 15.23 -4.40
C ALA A 83 -15.96 15.75 -5.45
N ARG A 84 -14.85 16.32 -5.02
CA ARG A 84 -13.83 16.90 -5.90
C ARG A 84 -12.45 16.64 -5.34
N ASP A 85 -11.52 16.30 -6.21
CA ASP A 85 -10.10 16.11 -5.87
C ASP A 85 -9.27 16.21 -7.17
N TYR A 86 -7.94 16.14 -7.06
CA TYR A 86 -7.03 16.19 -8.20
C TYR A 86 -6.24 14.88 -8.30
N GLY A 87 -6.12 14.37 -9.52
CA GLY A 87 -5.43 13.13 -9.86
C GLY A 87 -6.11 11.86 -9.34
N ARG A 88 -6.75 11.90 -8.17
CA ARG A 88 -7.29 10.71 -7.48
C ARG A 88 -8.53 11.08 -6.67
N LEU A 89 -9.57 10.25 -6.71
CA LEU A 89 -10.76 10.42 -5.89
C LEU A 89 -11.31 9.05 -5.47
N VAL A 90 -11.58 8.90 -4.18
CA VAL A 90 -12.29 7.74 -3.63
C VAL A 90 -13.54 8.23 -2.93
N MET A 91 -14.68 7.60 -3.22
CA MET A 91 -15.91 7.90 -2.50
C MET A 91 -16.78 6.67 -2.33
N ARG A 92 -17.60 6.69 -1.28
CA ARG A 92 -18.68 5.73 -1.06
C ARG A 92 -20.01 6.35 -1.49
N ALA A 93 -20.77 5.65 -2.32
CA ALA A 93 -22.11 6.05 -2.73
C ALA A 93 -23.06 5.94 -1.54
N ALA A 94 -23.55 7.07 -1.02
CA ALA A 94 -24.53 7.07 0.06
C ALA A 94 -25.93 6.63 -0.40
N GLN A 95 -26.23 6.81 -1.69
CA GLN A 95 -27.53 6.50 -2.29
C GLN A 95 -27.33 5.75 -3.60
N ALA A 96 -28.29 4.91 -3.97
CA ALA A 96 -28.28 4.27 -5.27
C ALA A 96 -28.73 5.25 -6.36
N GLY A 97 -28.13 5.15 -7.55
CA GLY A 97 -28.52 5.94 -8.72
C GLY A 97 -27.33 6.30 -9.60
N ASP A 98 -27.57 7.25 -10.51
CA ASP A 98 -26.58 7.66 -11.50
C ASP A 98 -25.66 8.75 -10.94
N TYR A 99 -24.36 8.47 -11.00
CA TYR A 99 -23.28 9.38 -10.64
C TYR A 99 -22.57 9.84 -11.91
N ARG A 100 -22.42 11.16 -12.06
CA ARG A 100 -21.64 11.78 -13.12
C ARG A 100 -20.22 12.01 -12.62
N VAL A 101 -19.24 11.43 -13.31
CA VAL A 101 -17.81 11.60 -13.07
C VAL A 101 -17.21 12.44 -14.19
N ALA A 102 -16.77 13.65 -13.89
CA ALA A 102 -16.05 14.51 -14.81
C ALA A 102 -14.56 14.47 -14.49
N VAL A 103 -13.72 14.15 -15.49
CA VAL A 103 -12.26 14.21 -15.38
C VAL A 103 -11.73 15.10 -16.50
N ARG A 104 -10.91 16.07 -16.15
CA ARG A 104 -10.34 17.02 -17.12
C ARG A 104 -8.85 16.81 -17.28
N ASP A 105 -8.38 17.10 -18.48
CA ASP A 105 -6.97 17.19 -18.84
C ASP A 105 -6.12 15.96 -18.43
N PHE A 106 -6.62 14.74 -18.72
CA PHE A 106 -5.92 13.48 -18.43
C PHE A 106 -5.39 12.77 -19.69
N HIS A 107 -4.30 12.01 -19.57
CA HIS A 107 -3.83 11.08 -20.63
C HIS A 107 -4.15 9.61 -20.33
N ALA A 108 -4.30 9.26 -19.05
CA ALA A 108 -4.72 7.95 -18.60
C ALA A 108 -5.76 8.10 -17.49
N LEU A 109 -6.72 7.19 -17.44
CA LEU A 109 -7.77 7.16 -16.44
C LEU A 109 -8.09 5.72 -16.06
N SER A 110 -8.21 5.48 -14.76
CA SER A 110 -8.76 4.27 -14.17
C SER A 110 -10.03 4.62 -13.41
N LEU A 111 -11.12 3.90 -13.72
CA LEU A 111 -12.41 3.99 -13.03
C LEU A 111 -12.72 2.61 -12.45
N SER A 112 -12.81 2.50 -11.13
CA SER A 112 -13.06 1.23 -10.45
C SER A 112 -14.31 1.32 -9.59
N ARG A 113 -15.17 0.31 -9.68
CA ARG A 113 -16.37 0.19 -8.85
C ARG A 113 -16.23 -1.06 -7.98
N TYR A 114 -16.28 -0.88 -6.67
CA TYR A 114 -16.24 -1.98 -5.71
C TYR A 114 -17.56 -2.04 -4.95
N PRO A 115 -18.28 -3.17 -4.93
CA PRO A 115 -19.45 -3.30 -4.09
C PRO A 115 -19.07 -3.25 -2.60
N ALA A 116 -20.04 -2.95 -1.74
CA ALA A 116 -19.85 -3.10 -0.29
C ALA A 116 -19.38 -4.53 0.05
N GLY A 117 -18.41 -4.67 0.95
CA GLY A 117 -17.83 -5.96 1.34
C GLY A 117 -16.82 -6.53 0.34
N HIS A 118 -16.53 -5.83 -0.77
CA HIS A 118 -15.46 -6.23 -1.67
C HIS A 118 -14.09 -6.15 -0.98
N PRO A 119 -13.18 -7.12 -1.16
CA PRO A 119 -11.91 -7.19 -0.42
C PRO A 119 -11.04 -5.93 -0.46
N VAL A 120 -11.12 -5.17 -1.56
CA VAL A 120 -10.39 -3.90 -1.75
C VAL A 120 -10.86 -2.79 -0.81
N VAL A 121 -12.13 -2.77 -0.43
CA VAL A 121 -12.74 -1.70 0.39
C VAL A 121 -13.19 -2.20 1.76
N ASP A 122 -13.07 -3.50 1.99
CA ASP A 122 -13.36 -4.17 3.25
C ASP A 122 -12.29 -5.24 3.51
N PRO A 123 -11.43 -5.05 4.54
CA PRO A 123 -10.41 -6.04 4.88
C PRO A 123 -11.00 -7.33 5.45
N GLY A 124 -12.33 -7.43 5.65
CA GLY A 124 -12.98 -8.62 6.21
C GLY A 124 -12.43 -8.98 7.59
N LEU A 125 -11.94 -7.99 8.33
CA LEU A 125 -11.35 -8.11 9.65
C LEU A 125 -11.75 -6.88 10.44
N ALA A 126 -12.50 -7.06 11.52
CA ALA A 126 -12.87 -5.96 12.40
C ALA A 126 -11.74 -5.70 13.41
N PRO A 127 -11.60 -4.47 13.95
CA PRO A 127 -10.62 -4.18 14.99
C PRO A 127 -10.71 -5.10 16.21
N GLY A 128 -11.93 -5.53 16.58
CA GLY A 128 -12.15 -6.45 17.70
C GLY A 128 -11.66 -7.89 17.48
N ASP A 129 -11.37 -8.26 16.23
CA ASP A 129 -10.83 -9.57 15.87
C ASP A 129 -9.31 -9.65 16.01
N VAL A 130 -8.65 -8.50 16.18
CA VAL A 130 -7.19 -8.39 16.23
C VAL A 130 -6.71 -8.14 17.65
N ARG A 131 -5.77 -8.97 18.11
CA ARG A 131 -5.14 -8.80 19.42
C ARG A 131 -3.63 -8.80 19.28
N VAL A 132 -2.98 -7.88 19.98
CA VAL A 132 -1.52 -7.73 20.05
C VAL A 132 -1.15 -7.41 21.49
N ASP A 133 -0.02 -7.92 21.96
CA ASP A 133 0.54 -7.57 23.27
C ASP A 133 1.51 -6.39 23.13
N GLY A 134 1.14 -5.23 23.65
CA GLY A 134 1.99 -4.03 23.65
C GLY A 134 2.96 -3.94 24.84
N ARG A 135 2.90 -4.86 25.82
CA ARG A 135 3.78 -4.86 27.01
C ARG A 135 5.27 -4.84 26.68
N PRO A 136 5.78 -5.55 25.65
CA PRO A 136 7.20 -5.48 25.28
C PRO A 136 7.69 -4.06 24.95
N LEU A 137 6.81 -3.23 24.38
CA LEU A 137 7.09 -1.81 24.09
C LEU A 137 6.54 -0.86 25.16
N ARG A 138 5.97 -1.38 26.25
CA ARG A 138 5.31 -0.62 27.32
C ARG A 138 4.22 0.31 26.79
N ALA A 139 3.51 -0.12 25.75
CA ALA A 139 2.49 0.65 25.08
C ALA A 139 1.15 -0.08 25.07
N THR A 140 0.06 0.69 24.88
CA THR A 140 -1.27 0.12 24.63
C THR A 140 -1.49 0.09 23.11
N PRO A 141 -1.72 -1.09 22.51
CA PRO A 141 -2.04 -1.16 21.09
C PRO A 141 -3.35 -0.46 20.75
N VAL A 142 -3.37 0.25 19.63
CA VAL A 142 -4.57 0.86 19.05
C VAL A 142 -4.83 0.16 17.72
N VAL A 143 -5.99 -0.48 17.61
CA VAL A 143 -6.41 -1.17 16.40
C VAL A 143 -7.50 -0.37 15.70
N THR A 144 -7.30 -0.04 14.43
CA THR A 144 -8.24 0.73 13.62
C THR A 144 -8.42 0.12 12.25
N THR A 145 -9.57 0.38 11.62
CA THR A 145 -9.74 0.12 10.19
C THR A 145 -9.37 1.38 9.43
N GLU A 146 -8.46 1.23 8.47
CA GLU A 146 -8.11 2.28 7.52
C GLU A 146 -8.82 2.00 6.19
N PRO A 147 -9.48 3.01 5.60
CA PRO A 147 -10.15 2.85 4.31
C PRO A 147 -9.13 2.62 3.19
N MET A 148 -9.63 2.21 2.03
CA MET A 148 -8.84 2.19 0.81
C MET A 148 -8.30 3.61 0.54
N ASP A 149 -7.00 3.70 0.28
CA ASP A 149 -6.31 4.95 -0.01
C ASP A 149 -5.61 4.84 -1.36
N LEU A 150 -5.92 5.70 -2.32
CA LEU A 150 -5.26 5.66 -3.63
C LEU A 150 -3.99 6.52 -3.70
N ARG A 151 -3.55 7.14 -2.59
CA ARG A 151 -2.46 8.13 -2.59
C ARG A 151 -1.07 7.47 -2.47
N TYR A 152 -0.22 7.73 -3.46
CA TYR A 152 1.24 7.77 -3.33
C TYR A 152 1.84 8.70 -4.39
N ASP A 153 2.77 9.55 -4.01
CA ASP A 153 3.32 10.59 -4.89
C ASP A 153 4.30 10.01 -5.94
N ASP A 154 4.28 10.57 -7.15
CA ASP A 154 5.37 10.60 -8.13
C ASP A 154 5.69 9.44 -9.11
N ALA A 155 4.87 8.37 -9.29
CA ALA A 155 5.04 7.49 -10.47
C ALA A 155 3.78 6.69 -10.92
N PRO A 156 3.57 6.43 -12.23
CA PRO A 156 2.59 5.45 -12.71
C PRO A 156 3.22 4.04 -12.82
N PRO A 157 2.55 2.89 -12.50
CA PRO A 157 1.18 2.64 -11.99
C PRO A 157 1.14 1.80 -10.68
N PRO A 158 -0.03 1.25 -10.27
CA PRO A 158 -1.06 1.88 -9.45
C PRO A 158 -0.74 1.76 -7.94
N SER A 159 -0.19 2.79 -7.31
CA SER A 159 0.03 2.78 -5.86
C SER A 159 -1.19 3.34 -5.11
N GLY A 160 -2.18 2.47 -4.93
CA GLY A 160 -3.26 2.65 -3.96
C GLY A 160 -3.35 1.44 -3.04
N TRP A 161 -3.50 1.66 -1.75
CA TRP A 161 -3.65 0.61 -0.75
C TRP A 161 -5.12 0.20 -0.60
N PRO A 162 -5.43 -1.11 -0.57
CA PRO A 162 -6.76 -1.52 -0.19
C PRO A 162 -7.02 -1.16 1.27
N ALA A 163 -8.29 -1.21 1.65
CA ALA A 163 -8.69 -1.11 3.04
C ALA A 163 -7.96 -2.17 3.87
N ARG A 164 -7.58 -1.79 5.08
CA ARG A 164 -6.68 -2.55 5.94
C ARG A 164 -7.05 -2.36 7.40
N VAL A 165 -6.55 -3.26 8.25
CA VAL A 165 -6.53 -3.03 9.70
C VAL A 165 -5.15 -2.57 10.08
N ALA A 166 -5.04 -1.40 10.71
CA ALA A 166 -3.81 -0.88 11.26
C ALA A 166 -3.75 -1.18 12.76
N VAL A 167 -2.57 -1.56 13.24
CA VAL A 167 -2.27 -1.72 14.67
C VAL A 167 -1.08 -0.82 14.98
N ALA A 168 -1.32 0.28 15.68
CA ALA A 168 -0.28 1.14 16.20
C ALA A 168 0.09 0.70 17.62
N VAL A 169 1.39 0.49 17.90
CA VAL A 169 1.88 0.08 19.22
C VAL A 169 2.95 1.05 19.70
N GLY A 170 2.51 2.03 20.49
CA GLY A 170 3.37 3.10 20.98
C GLY A 170 3.85 4.00 19.84
N ASP A 171 4.93 4.74 20.10
CA ASP A 171 5.46 5.69 19.14
C ASP A 171 6.33 4.97 18.11
N GLY A 172 5.84 4.93 16.87
CA GLY A 172 6.63 4.54 15.71
C GLY A 172 6.72 3.05 15.42
N PHE A 173 5.83 2.20 15.96
CA PHE A 173 5.65 0.82 15.47
C PHE A 173 4.21 0.59 14.99
N THR A 174 4.08 0.25 13.71
CA THR A 174 2.78 0.04 13.07
C THR A 174 2.77 -1.27 12.31
N LEU A 175 1.70 -2.05 12.48
CA LEU A 175 1.39 -3.22 11.67
C LEU A 175 0.18 -2.91 10.79
N HIS A 176 0.20 -3.36 9.54
CA HIS A 176 -0.92 -3.28 8.63
C HIS A 176 -1.30 -4.68 8.15
N LEU A 177 -2.59 -4.99 8.24
CA LEU A 177 -3.17 -6.26 7.83
C LEU A 177 -4.04 -6.06 6.60
N TYR A 178 -3.67 -6.73 5.52
CA TYR A 178 -4.30 -6.67 4.21
C TYR A 178 -4.92 -8.00 3.86
N ARG A 179 -6.06 -7.97 3.17
CA ARG A 179 -6.54 -9.15 2.47
C ARG A 179 -5.68 -9.44 1.25
N ARG A 180 -5.18 -10.67 1.14
CA ARG A 180 -4.31 -11.06 0.02
C ARG A 180 -4.97 -10.87 -1.35
N ASP A 181 -6.25 -11.22 -1.48
CA ASP A 181 -6.97 -11.10 -2.74
C ASP A 181 -7.26 -9.65 -3.12
N ALA A 182 -7.47 -8.77 -2.14
CA ALA A 182 -7.55 -7.32 -2.37
C ALA A 182 -6.29 -6.78 -3.04
N MET A 183 -5.13 -7.18 -2.52
CA MET A 183 -3.84 -6.73 -3.03
C MET A 183 -3.57 -7.20 -4.47
N ARG A 184 -3.98 -8.43 -4.80
CA ARG A 184 -3.91 -8.95 -6.18
C ARG A 184 -4.80 -8.15 -7.15
N GLN A 185 -5.99 -7.75 -6.70
CA GLN A 185 -6.99 -7.08 -7.54
C GLN A 185 -6.66 -5.62 -7.85
N MET A 186 -5.95 -4.94 -6.95
CA MET A 186 -5.49 -3.57 -7.22
C MET A 186 -4.30 -3.52 -8.17
N GLU A 187 -3.78 -4.68 -8.61
CA GLU A 187 -2.57 -4.79 -9.43
C GLU A 187 -1.40 -3.98 -8.84
N LEU A 188 -1.35 -3.89 -7.51
CA LEU A 188 -0.22 -3.30 -6.78
C LEU A 188 1.11 -4.01 -7.11
N TRP A 189 1.02 -5.21 -7.69
CA TRP A 189 2.16 -5.97 -8.14
C TRP A 189 2.01 -6.44 -9.58
N PRO A 190 3.11 -6.39 -10.37
CA PRO A 190 3.20 -7.07 -11.65
C PRO A 190 2.99 -8.60 -11.52
N ALA A 191 3.28 -9.17 -10.34
CA ALA A 191 3.05 -10.57 -9.98
C ALA A 191 2.76 -10.72 -8.48
N ASP A 192 1.86 -11.62 -8.09
CA ASP A 192 1.55 -11.89 -6.68
C ASP A 192 2.83 -12.27 -5.90
N PRO A 193 3.26 -11.50 -4.87
CA PRO A 193 4.48 -11.78 -4.12
C PRO A 193 4.29 -12.91 -3.10
N VAL A 194 3.05 -13.30 -2.80
CA VAL A 194 2.78 -14.27 -1.74
C VAL A 194 3.43 -15.65 -1.96
N PRO A 195 3.50 -16.23 -3.18
CA PRO A 195 4.24 -17.48 -3.39
C PRO A 195 5.71 -17.37 -3.01
N VAL A 196 6.36 -16.23 -3.31
CA VAL A 196 7.76 -15.97 -2.96
C VAL A 196 7.89 -15.82 -1.44
N VAL A 197 7.08 -14.97 -0.82
CA VAL A 197 7.07 -14.77 0.64
C VAL A 197 6.78 -16.11 1.36
N ALA A 198 5.80 -16.88 0.91
CA ALA A 198 5.49 -18.20 1.47
C ALA A 198 6.61 -19.22 1.28
N ALA A 199 7.36 -19.17 0.18
CA ALA A 199 8.52 -20.04 -0.03
C ALA A 199 9.69 -19.65 0.91
N LEU A 200 9.91 -18.35 1.08
CA LEU A 200 10.90 -17.83 2.03
C LEU A 200 10.53 -18.21 3.47
N LEU A 201 9.28 -17.98 3.90
CA LEU A 201 8.79 -18.36 5.23
C LEU A 201 8.88 -19.86 5.50
N ARG A 202 8.58 -20.71 4.50
CA ARG A 202 8.67 -22.18 4.61
C ARG A 202 10.09 -22.74 4.51
N GLY A 203 11.09 -21.90 4.21
CA GLY A 203 12.47 -22.35 4.02
C GLY A 203 12.71 -23.13 2.73
N THR A 204 11.76 -23.11 1.78
CA THR A 204 11.91 -23.78 0.48
C THR A 204 12.60 -22.90 -0.57
N ALA A 205 12.80 -21.61 -0.26
CA ALA A 205 13.66 -20.70 -1.01
C ALA A 205 14.76 -20.14 -0.08
N PRO A 206 16.00 -20.00 -0.56
CA PRO A 206 17.06 -19.37 0.21
C PRO A 206 16.75 -17.90 0.43
N ILE A 207 17.17 -17.38 1.59
CA ILE A 207 17.22 -15.94 1.83
C ILE A 207 18.57 -15.48 1.27
N GLU A 208 18.57 -14.81 0.13
CA GLU A 208 19.81 -14.39 -0.53
C GLU A 208 20.36 -13.11 0.14
N ALA A 209 21.69 -12.98 0.21
CA ALA A 209 22.38 -11.84 0.81
C ALA A 209 22.21 -10.51 0.04
N ARG A 210 21.47 -10.52 -1.08
CA ARG A 210 20.99 -9.34 -1.84
C ARG A 210 19.57 -9.59 -2.34
N THR A 211 18.70 -10.09 -1.48
CA THR A 211 17.33 -10.29 -1.93
C THR A 211 16.70 -8.92 -2.16
N ASP A 212 16.43 -8.58 -3.42
CA ASP A 212 15.35 -7.69 -3.81
C ASP A 212 14.05 -8.40 -3.37
N LEU A 213 13.85 -8.51 -2.05
CA LEU A 213 12.56 -8.92 -1.50
C LEU A 213 11.54 -8.00 -2.18
N PRO A 214 10.31 -8.46 -2.41
CA PRO A 214 9.22 -7.54 -2.75
C PRO A 214 9.08 -6.59 -1.56
N LEU A 215 9.87 -5.52 -1.57
CA LEU A 215 9.96 -4.52 -0.54
C LEU A 215 8.65 -3.80 -0.65
N PHE A 216 7.77 -4.14 0.27
CA PHE A 216 6.41 -3.67 0.25
C PHE A 216 6.15 -3.11 1.64
N PRO A 217 5.90 -1.80 1.81
CA PRO A 217 5.73 -0.73 0.81
C PRO A 217 6.99 -0.27 0.08
N ALA A 218 8.16 -0.71 0.52
CA ALA A 218 9.42 -0.04 0.27
C ALA A 218 10.05 -0.32 -1.11
N GLY A 219 9.24 -0.45 -2.17
CA GLY A 219 9.64 -1.04 -3.47
C GLY A 219 10.82 -0.38 -4.15
N ASN A 220 11.06 0.90 -3.85
CA ASN A 220 12.26 1.63 -4.23
C ASN A 220 12.96 2.28 -3.02
N PHE A 221 12.42 2.07 -1.83
CA PHE A 221 12.65 2.91 -0.67
C PHE A 221 13.66 2.36 0.29
N SER A 222 14.08 1.09 0.19
CA SER A 222 15.05 0.55 1.13
C SER A 222 16.07 -0.38 0.51
N VAL A 223 17.35 -0.18 0.81
CA VAL A 223 18.35 -1.25 0.66
C VAL A 223 18.21 -2.14 1.89
N ALA A 224 17.62 -3.31 1.70
CA ALA A 224 17.62 -4.33 2.74
C ALA A 224 19.08 -4.66 3.09
N PHE A 225 19.43 -4.67 4.38
CA PHE A 225 20.66 -5.33 4.81
C PHE A 225 20.39 -6.83 4.70
N ALA A 226 20.56 -7.36 3.50
CA ALA A 226 20.12 -8.69 3.14
C ALA A 226 20.88 -9.83 3.86
N ALA A 227 21.76 -9.51 4.81
CA ALA A 227 22.37 -10.46 5.74
C ALA A 227 21.56 -10.75 7.02
N GLN A 228 20.39 -10.12 7.24
CA GLN A 228 19.63 -10.24 8.51
C GLN A 228 18.14 -10.56 8.36
N ALA A 229 17.73 -11.13 7.23
CA ALA A 229 16.37 -11.62 7.12
C ALA A 229 16.19 -12.90 7.98
N GLU A 230 15.26 -12.85 8.92
CA GLU A 230 15.03 -13.87 9.93
C GLU A 230 13.57 -14.30 9.92
N ARG A 231 13.34 -15.61 10.04
CA ARG A 231 12.00 -16.16 10.20
C ARG A 231 11.55 -16.03 11.64
N ARG A 232 10.36 -15.53 11.85
CA ARG A 232 9.72 -15.40 13.16
C ARG A 232 8.34 -16.04 13.11
N HIS A 233 7.90 -16.63 14.21
CA HIS A 233 6.67 -17.42 14.25
C HIS A 233 5.71 -16.85 15.29
N GLY A 234 4.57 -16.36 14.82
CA GLY A 234 3.44 -16.01 15.67
C GLY A 234 2.41 -17.14 15.74
N PRO A 235 1.36 -16.99 16.56
CA PRO A 235 0.28 -17.97 16.70
C PRO A 235 -0.53 -18.11 15.40
N CYS A 236 -0.72 -17.02 14.66
CA CYS A 236 -1.53 -16.99 13.44
C CYS A 236 -0.79 -16.57 12.17
N ILE A 237 0.35 -15.89 12.31
CA ILE A 237 1.11 -15.31 11.21
C ILE A 237 2.56 -15.74 11.34
N ASP A 238 3.14 -16.20 10.24
CA ASP A 238 4.58 -16.39 10.12
C ASP A 238 5.19 -15.16 9.46
N TRP A 239 6.36 -14.74 9.94
CA TRP A 239 6.97 -13.47 9.60
C TRP A 239 8.38 -13.64 9.04
N LEU A 240 8.72 -12.76 8.11
CA LEU A 240 10.06 -12.55 7.60
C LEU A 240 10.49 -11.15 8.04
N ARG A 241 11.24 -11.08 9.14
CA ARG A 241 11.78 -9.84 9.71
C ARG A 241 13.08 -9.51 9.03
N HIS A 242 13.32 -8.24 8.73
CA HIS A 242 14.60 -7.74 8.27
C HIS A 242 14.84 -6.31 8.78
N VAL A 243 16.07 -5.86 8.60
CA VAL A 243 16.50 -4.52 8.96
C VAL A 243 16.87 -3.81 7.67
N ALA A 244 16.34 -2.61 7.46
CA ALA A 244 16.44 -1.90 6.20
C ALA A 244 16.94 -0.45 6.39
N PHE A 245 17.62 0.11 5.40
CA PHE A 245 17.94 1.54 5.35
C PHE A 245 17.17 2.21 4.21
N HIS A 246 16.57 3.37 4.46
CA HIS A 246 15.79 4.06 3.45
C HIS A 246 16.66 4.92 2.51
N THR A 247 16.60 4.70 1.19
CA THR A 247 17.61 5.25 0.25
C THR A 247 17.13 6.34 -0.71
N GLN A 248 15.82 6.61 -0.87
CA GLN A 248 15.36 7.38 -2.03
C GLN A 248 14.46 8.60 -1.80
N GLU A 249 14.01 8.90 -0.59
CA GLU A 249 13.10 10.04 -0.40
C GLU A 249 13.52 10.91 0.77
N SER A 250 13.73 12.20 0.48
CA SER A 250 13.89 13.33 1.40
C SER A 250 12.66 13.58 2.28
N VAL A 251 11.74 12.62 2.38
CA VAL A 251 10.44 12.77 3.00
C VAL A 251 10.54 12.31 4.45
N TRP A 252 10.87 13.31 5.26
CA TRP A 252 10.86 13.34 6.71
C TRP A 252 9.57 12.74 7.32
N PRO A 253 9.63 12.06 8.50
CA PRO A 253 10.81 11.68 9.27
C PRO A 253 11.07 10.18 9.17
N PHE A 254 12.06 9.76 8.39
CA PHE A 254 12.63 8.41 8.52
C PHE A 254 14.15 8.50 8.50
N ASP A 255 14.73 9.02 9.58
CA ASP A 255 16.15 9.38 9.63
C ASP A 255 17.08 8.17 9.91
N ARG A 256 16.57 6.93 10.12
CA ARG A 256 17.37 5.79 10.63
C ARG A 256 16.91 4.39 10.17
N LEU A 257 17.77 3.40 10.44
CA LEU A 257 17.53 1.96 10.29
C LEU A 257 16.09 1.57 10.68
N ALA A 258 15.32 1.06 9.72
CA ALA A 258 13.94 0.63 9.94
C ALA A 258 13.91 -0.87 10.24
N TYR A 259 13.16 -1.22 11.29
CA TYR A 259 12.63 -2.55 11.48
C TYR A 259 11.51 -2.76 10.47
N VAL A 260 11.60 -3.82 9.68
CA VAL A 260 10.57 -4.16 8.70
C VAL A 260 10.26 -5.65 8.81
N ALA A 261 8.98 -6.00 8.75
CA ALA A 261 8.59 -7.40 8.64
C ALA A 261 7.45 -7.60 7.65
N LEU A 262 7.50 -8.74 6.95
CA LEU A 262 6.44 -9.22 6.07
C LEU A 262 5.85 -10.48 6.67
N GLY A 263 4.55 -10.48 6.91
CA GLY A 263 3.83 -11.60 7.51
C GLY A 263 2.84 -12.23 6.54
N LEU A 264 2.67 -13.54 6.63
CA LEU A 264 1.57 -14.26 5.97
C LEU A 264 0.79 -15.05 7.02
N SER A 265 -0.53 -14.91 7.03
CA SER A 265 -1.37 -15.74 7.89
C SER A 265 -1.26 -17.21 7.48
N ARG A 266 -1.37 -18.13 8.45
CA ARG A 266 -1.23 -19.57 8.21
C ARG A 266 -2.28 -20.13 7.24
N ASP A 267 -3.46 -19.53 7.22
CA ASP A 267 -4.53 -19.84 6.26
C ASP A 267 -4.35 -19.14 4.89
N GLY A 268 -3.30 -18.34 4.73
CA GLY A 268 -2.93 -17.63 3.51
C GLY A 268 -3.88 -16.51 3.09
N ARG A 269 -4.84 -16.12 3.95
CA ARG A 269 -5.85 -15.09 3.65
C ARG A 269 -5.34 -13.66 3.83
N TYR A 270 -4.44 -13.44 4.78
CA TYR A 270 -3.95 -12.12 5.13
C TYR A 270 -2.45 -11.98 4.88
N LEU A 271 -2.08 -10.85 4.28
CA LEU A 271 -0.71 -10.37 4.23
C LEU A 271 -0.55 -9.27 5.28
N ALA A 272 0.51 -9.32 6.05
CA ALA A 272 0.84 -8.31 7.04
C ALA A 272 2.13 -7.59 6.65
N THR A 273 2.18 -6.28 6.88
CA THR A 273 3.44 -5.53 6.90
C THR A 273 3.60 -4.93 8.29
N ALA A 274 4.83 -4.81 8.75
CA ALA A 274 5.14 -4.09 9.96
C ALA A 274 6.35 -3.20 9.73
N MET A 275 6.29 -1.99 10.29
CA MET A 275 7.36 -1.02 10.21
C MET A 275 7.57 -0.40 11.58
N GLY A 276 8.83 -0.31 11.99
CA GLY A 276 9.24 0.26 13.26
C GLY A 276 10.54 1.02 13.18
N GLU A 277 10.72 2.04 14.00
CA GLU A 277 12.05 2.62 14.22
C GLU A 277 12.87 1.76 15.18
N THR A 278 14.14 1.52 14.85
CA THR A 278 15.08 0.77 15.70
C THR A 278 15.72 1.63 16.81
N ARG A 279 15.51 2.95 16.81
CA ARG A 279 15.92 3.89 17.87
C ARG A 279 14.77 4.84 18.23
N PRO A 280 14.76 5.43 19.44
CA PRO A 280 13.91 6.59 19.72
C PRO A 280 14.33 7.78 18.84
N VAL A 281 13.36 8.49 18.29
CA VAL A 281 13.54 9.77 17.58
C VAL A 281 14.33 10.74 18.48
N PRO A 282 15.52 11.23 18.09
CA PRO A 282 16.09 12.40 18.73
C PRO A 282 15.16 13.59 18.46
N ALA A 283 14.98 14.47 19.44
CA ALA A 283 14.19 15.68 19.25
C ALA A 283 14.65 16.45 18.00
N LYS A 284 13.69 16.90 17.20
CA LYS A 284 13.86 17.74 16.01
C LYS A 284 14.92 18.84 16.25
N GLY A 285 16.06 18.79 15.54
CA GLY A 285 17.06 19.88 15.56
C GLY A 285 18.54 19.53 15.52
N ASP A 286 18.96 18.27 15.33
CA ASP A 286 20.39 17.95 15.26
C ASP A 286 20.96 18.20 13.84
N PRO A 287 21.93 19.12 13.62
CA PRO A 287 22.22 19.67 12.28
C PRO A 287 23.08 18.79 11.36
N THR A 288 23.58 17.65 11.84
CA THR A 288 24.62 16.87 11.13
C THR A 288 24.06 15.73 10.27
N GLU A 289 22.84 15.23 10.53
CA GLU A 289 22.26 14.07 9.83
C GLU A 289 21.73 14.38 8.42
N ALA A 290 21.28 15.61 8.16
CA ALA A 290 20.66 15.99 6.88
C ALA A 290 21.65 16.03 5.67
N ARG A 291 22.96 15.96 5.90
CA ARG A 291 24.00 16.03 4.86
C ARG A 291 24.69 14.70 4.54
N GLU A 292 24.62 13.70 5.42
CA GLU A 292 25.47 12.51 5.32
C GLU A 292 24.72 11.23 4.87
N GLY A 293 23.39 11.22 4.94
CA GLY A 293 22.55 10.04 4.65
C GLY A 293 22.61 9.51 3.21
N THR A 294 23.23 10.22 2.27
CA THR A 294 23.31 9.85 0.84
C THR A 294 24.71 9.40 0.40
N SER A 295 25.71 9.38 1.29
CA SER A 295 27.08 9.01 0.94
C SER A 295 27.30 7.48 0.99
N PRO A 296 27.88 6.85 -0.06
CA PRO A 296 28.30 5.44 -0.02
C PRO A 296 29.24 5.11 1.15
N ALA A 297 30.02 6.09 1.63
CA ALA A 297 30.89 5.93 2.79
C ALA A 297 30.11 5.83 4.10
N TYR A 298 29.00 6.55 4.23
CA TYR A 298 28.09 6.45 5.38
C TYR A 298 27.35 5.11 5.37
N GLU A 299 26.86 4.67 4.21
CA GLU A 299 26.24 3.34 4.07
C GLU A 299 27.21 2.22 4.45
N ALA A 300 28.47 2.28 3.99
CA ALA A 300 29.50 1.31 4.35
C ALA A 300 29.85 1.34 5.84
N ALA A 301 29.97 2.53 6.44
CA ALA A 301 30.25 2.70 7.87
C ALA A 301 29.09 2.19 8.75
N LEU A 302 27.84 2.41 8.33
CA LEU A 302 26.66 1.90 9.01
C LEU A 302 26.55 0.37 8.89
N ARG A 303 26.77 -0.19 7.70
CA ARG A 303 26.91 -1.65 7.48
C ARG A 303 27.96 -2.23 8.43
N ALA A 304 29.13 -1.59 8.50
CA ALA A 304 30.22 -2.01 9.39
C ALA A 304 29.84 -1.90 10.87
N ARG A 305 29.10 -0.87 11.28
CA ARG A 305 28.65 -0.67 12.67
C ARG A 305 27.61 -1.71 13.11
N ILE A 306 26.64 -2.03 12.26
CA ILE A 306 25.65 -3.10 12.53
C ILE A 306 26.36 -4.46 12.60
N ALA A 307 27.32 -4.69 11.70
CA ALA A 307 28.11 -5.92 11.70
C ALA A 307 29.07 -6.03 12.90
N ALA A 308 29.56 -4.89 13.42
CA ALA A 308 30.51 -4.84 14.53
C ALA A 308 29.86 -5.02 15.91
N ASP A 309 28.61 -4.57 16.09
CA ASP A 309 27.88 -4.71 17.35
C ASP A 309 26.36 -4.92 17.14
N PRO A 310 25.95 -6.13 16.69
CA PRO A 310 24.54 -6.49 16.59
C PRO A 310 23.80 -6.36 17.94
N ALA A 311 24.50 -6.58 19.06
CA ALA A 311 23.94 -6.59 20.40
C ALA A 311 23.37 -5.23 20.83
N ALA A 312 23.84 -4.12 20.25
CA ALA A 312 23.30 -2.78 20.52
C ALA A 312 21.85 -2.59 20.01
N LEU A 313 21.40 -3.40 19.05
CA LEU A 313 20.02 -3.35 18.52
C LEU A 313 19.09 -4.36 19.21
N GLU A 314 19.65 -5.41 19.80
CA GLU A 314 18.93 -6.59 20.30
C GLU A 314 17.80 -6.29 21.31
N PRO A 315 17.94 -5.41 22.32
CA PRO A 315 16.85 -5.19 23.27
C PRO A 315 15.59 -4.59 22.62
N ARG A 316 15.76 -3.73 21.62
CA ARG A 316 14.63 -3.13 20.88
C ARG A 316 14.10 -4.08 19.82
N LEU A 317 14.98 -4.78 19.10
CA LEU A 317 14.58 -5.78 18.11
C LEU A 317 13.78 -6.92 18.77
N SER A 318 14.26 -7.45 19.89
CA SER A 318 13.55 -8.49 20.65
C SER A 318 12.17 -8.02 21.15
N ALA A 319 12.05 -6.75 21.55
CA ALA A 319 10.77 -6.19 21.95
C ALA A 319 9.80 -6.05 20.76
N LEU A 320 10.29 -5.62 19.59
CA LEU A 320 9.50 -5.51 18.35
C LEU A 320 9.11 -6.91 17.83
N ASP A 321 10.04 -7.86 17.84
CA ASP A 321 9.82 -9.27 17.52
C ASP A 321 8.72 -9.85 18.43
N ALA A 322 8.78 -9.60 19.75
CA ALA A 322 7.76 -10.06 20.70
C ALA A 322 6.36 -9.46 20.42
N VAL A 323 6.27 -8.20 19.98
CA VAL A 323 4.98 -7.63 19.55
C VAL A 323 4.47 -8.33 18.29
N LEU A 324 5.32 -8.57 17.29
CA LEU A 324 4.92 -9.31 16.08
C LEU A 324 4.44 -10.73 16.39
N GLU A 325 5.19 -11.46 17.21
CA GLU A 325 4.92 -12.84 17.58
C GLU A 325 3.68 -12.95 18.49
N SER A 326 3.20 -11.84 19.06
CA SER A 326 1.95 -11.79 19.83
C SER A 326 0.69 -11.58 18.98
N LEU A 327 0.82 -11.26 17.69
CA LEU A 327 -0.33 -10.94 16.85
C LEU A 327 -1.25 -12.15 16.65
N VAL A 328 -2.50 -12.00 17.10
CA VAL A 328 -3.59 -12.96 16.92
C VAL A 328 -4.66 -12.32 16.04
N ILE A 329 -5.08 -13.06 15.02
CA ILE A 329 -6.23 -12.78 14.17
C ILE A 329 -7.08 -14.06 14.06
N PRO A 330 -8.30 -14.04 13.48
CA PRO A 330 -9.04 -15.26 13.18
C PRO A 330 -8.29 -16.05 12.08
N CYS A 331 -7.42 -16.96 12.50
CA CYS A 331 -6.76 -17.91 11.62
C CYS A 331 -7.39 -19.28 11.85
N GLY A 332 -8.07 -19.83 10.84
CA GLY A 332 -8.58 -21.19 10.95
C GLY A 332 -7.41 -22.13 11.24
N VAL A 333 -7.52 -22.98 12.26
CA VAL A 333 -6.56 -24.07 12.40
C VAL A 333 -6.76 -24.96 11.17
N PRO A 334 -5.72 -25.22 10.35
CA PRO A 334 -5.86 -26.05 9.16
C PRO A 334 -6.36 -27.46 9.48
#